data_AF-A0A2P8FWV6-F1
#
_entry.id   AF-A0A2P8FWV6-F1
#
_cell.length_a   1.000
_cell.length_b   1.000
_cell.length_c   1.000
_cell.angle_alpha   90.00
_cell.angle_beta   90.00
_cell.angle_gamma   90.00
#
_symmetry.space_group_name_H-M   'P 1'
#
loop_
_entity.id
_entity.type
_entity.pdbx_description
1 polymer ?
#
loop_
_entity_poly.entity_id
_entity_poly.type
_entity_poly.pdbx_seq_one_letter_code
_entity_poly.pdbx_strand_id
1 'polypeptide(L)'
;MDLNLLRRMAKDRVRLDLVTKNVGIFRTELGGEIEFNMAGVKECINQPFNPYRDKILLLIDGLEEALGSAAYVGFTSQQNHPRPHVVGYHFFETQIGGKTAYFNIQLTVQNRYFLYSITESIRWETLE
;
A
#
# COMPACT_ATOMS: atom_id res chain seq x y z
N MET A 1 12.69 -9.98 18.67
CA MET A 1 13.36 -9.18 17.63
C MET A 1 12.90 -7.73 17.78
N ASP A 2 13.84 -6.79 17.79
CA ASP A 2 13.57 -5.37 17.97
C ASP A 2 12.73 -4.80 16.80
N LEU A 3 11.73 -3.98 17.12
CA LEU A 3 10.86 -3.34 16.14
C LEU A 3 11.62 -2.37 15.23
N ASN A 4 12.66 -1.69 15.75
CA ASN A 4 13.46 -0.79 14.92
C ASN A 4 14.26 -1.56 13.86
N LEU A 5 14.80 -2.72 14.24
CA LEU A 5 15.46 -3.62 13.29
C LEU A 5 14.48 -4.10 12.22
N LEU A 6 13.29 -4.55 12.61
CA LEU A 6 12.24 -4.98 11.67
C LEU A 6 11.86 -3.89 10.68
N ARG A 7 11.64 -2.66 11.15
CA ARG A 7 11.33 -1.51 10.29
C ARG A 7 12.45 -1.21 9.30
N ARG A 8 13.70 -1.32 9.74
CA ARG A 8 14.87 -1.16 8.86
C ARG A 8 14.91 -2.26 7.80
N MET A 9 14.72 -3.52 8.20
CA MET A 9 14.68 -4.66 7.28
C MET A 9 13.59 -4.49 6.22
N ALA A 10 12.35 -4.16 6.63
CA ALA A 10 11.25 -3.91 5.70
C ALA A 10 11.58 -2.79 4.71
N LYS A 11 12.08 -1.65 5.22
CA LYS A 11 12.46 -0.52 4.38
C LYS A 11 13.56 -0.91 3.37
N ASP A 12 14.60 -1.60 3.83
CA ASP A 12 15.75 -1.95 3.01
C ASP A 12 15.36 -3.01 1.97
N ARG A 13 14.56 -4.02 2.35
CA ARG A 13 14.01 -5.04 1.45
C ARG A 13 13.16 -4.41 0.35
N VAL A 14 12.14 -3.63 0.68
CA VAL A 14 11.28 -3.01 -0.33
C VAL A 14 12.07 -2.03 -1.21
N ARG A 15 13.00 -1.27 -0.64
CA ARG A 15 13.86 -0.37 -1.42
C ARG A 15 14.67 -1.13 -2.46
N LEU A 16 15.43 -2.14 -2.04
CA LEU A 16 16.39 -2.82 -2.91
C LEU A 16 15.70 -3.65 -3.99
N ASP A 17 14.60 -4.29 -3.64
CA ASP A 17 14.01 -5.31 -4.49
C ASP A 17 12.79 -4.84 -5.27
N LEU A 18 12.06 -3.83 -4.78
CA LEU A 18 10.89 -3.31 -5.48
C LEU A 18 11.16 -1.93 -6.09
N VAL A 19 11.66 -0.98 -5.29
CA VAL A 19 11.87 0.40 -5.76
C VAL A 19 13.05 0.50 -6.72
N THR A 20 14.23 0.03 -6.35
CA THR A 20 15.46 0.15 -7.17
C THR A 20 15.38 -0.69 -8.44
N LYS A 21 14.71 -1.84 -8.40
CA LYS A 21 14.50 -2.71 -9.55
C LYS A 21 13.29 -2.32 -10.41
N ASN A 22 12.54 -1.29 -9.99
CA ASN A 22 11.33 -0.82 -10.66
C ASN A 22 10.31 -1.95 -10.91
N VAL A 23 10.08 -2.78 -9.89
CA VAL A 23 9.09 -3.86 -9.95
C VAL A 23 7.70 -3.26 -9.77
N GLY A 24 6.76 -3.64 -10.64
CA GLY A 24 5.34 -3.34 -10.51
C GLY A 24 4.53 -4.61 -10.27
N ILE A 25 3.39 -4.47 -9.59
CA ILE A 25 2.40 -5.55 -9.47
C ILE A 25 1.21 -5.21 -10.36
N PHE A 26 1.05 -5.95 -11.46
CA PHE A 26 -0.05 -5.75 -12.39
C PHE A 26 -1.40 -6.11 -11.75
N ARG A 27 -2.39 -5.22 -11.89
CA ARG A 27 -3.77 -5.42 -11.43
C ARG A 27 -4.74 -5.14 -12.55
N THR A 28 -5.55 -6.14 -12.92
CA THR A 28 -6.53 -6.02 -14.00
C THR A 28 -7.57 -4.95 -13.72
N GLU A 29 -7.96 -4.77 -12.46
CA GLU A 29 -8.95 -3.76 -12.02
C GLU A 29 -8.47 -2.32 -12.26
N LEU A 30 -7.15 -2.12 -12.34
CA LEU A 30 -6.54 -0.82 -12.63
C LEU A 30 -6.13 -0.68 -14.10
N GLY A 31 -6.10 -1.79 -14.86
CA GLY A 31 -5.50 -1.82 -16.18
C GLY A 31 -4.01 -1.42 -16.19
N GLY A 32 -3.30 -1.60 -15.08
CA GLY A 32 -1.95 -1.09 -14.89
C GLY A 32 -1.20 -1.72 -13.72
N GLU A 33 0.07 -1.33 -13.59
CA GLU A 33 0.95 -1.79 -12.52
C GLU A 33 0.90 -0.87 -11.30
N ILE A 34 0.80 -1.48 -10.12
CA ILE A 34 1.06 -0.80 -8.86
C ILE A 34 2.56 -0.74 -8.66
N GLU A 35 3.10 0.47 -8.68
CA GLU A 35 4.51 0.75 -8.45
C GLU A 35 4.80 1.08 -6.98
N PHE A 36 6.09 1.06 -6.63
CA PHE A 36 6.57 1.36 -5.28
C PHE A 36 7.52 2.56 -5.29
N ASN A 37 7.39 3.42 -4.28
CA ASN A 37 8.34 4.50 -4.03
C ASN A 37 8.62 4.64 -2.54
N MET A 38 9.73 5.31 -2.20
CA MET A 38 10.14 5.42 -0.79
C MET A 38 9.20 6.24 0.08
N ALA A 39 8.34 7.09 -0.50
CA ALA A 39 7.35 7.84 0.27
C ALA A 39 6.23 6.89 0.74
N GLY A 40 5.65 6.11 -0.17
CA GLY A 40 4.63 5.12 0.16
C GLY A 40 5.13 4.03 1.10
N VAL A 41 6.37 3.57 0.93
CA VAL A 41 6.98 2.57 1.83
C VAL A 41 7.11 3.12 3.26
N LYS A 42 7.58 4.37 3.40
CA LYS A 42 7.67 5.02 4.72
C LYS A 42 6.30 5.16 5.36
N GLU A 43 5.30 5.53 4.57
CA GLU A 43 3.93 5.67 5.05
C GLU A 43 3.37 4.32 5.51
N CYS A 44 3.51 3.25 4.72
CA CYS A 44 3.13 1.89 5.11
C CYS A 44 3.78 1.45 6.44
N ILE A 45 5.05 1.78 6.65
CA ILE A 45 5.78 1.46 7.89
C ILE A 45 5.31 2.33 9.08
N ASN A 46 5.05 3.61 8.87
CA ASN A 46 4.80 4.57 9.95
C ASN A 46 3.35 4.62 10.39
N GLN A 47 2.42 4.34 9.46
CA GLN A 47 1.00 4.40 9.75
C GLN A 47 0.67 3.45 10.92
N PRO A 48 -0.17 3.86 11.89
CA PRO A 48 -0.65 2.95 12.92
C PRO A 48 -1.38 1.75 12.32
N PHE A 49 -1.18 0.58 12.90
CA PHE A 49 -1.88 -0.66 12.53
C PHE A 49 -1.80 -1.64 13.69
N ASN A 50 -2.86 -2.39 13.98
CA ASN A 50 -2.84 -3.43 15.02
C ASN A 50 -3.33 -4.77 14.44
N PRO A 51 -2.48 -5.80 14.28
CA PRO A 51 -1.14 -5.95 14.86
C PRO A 51 0.00 -5.36 14.03
N TYR A 52 0.72 -4.37 14.58
CA TYR A 52 1.79 -3.65 13.88
C TYR A 52 2.90 -4.56 13.37
N ARG A 53 3.32 -5.52 14.19
CA ARG A 53 4.42 -6.44 13.87
C ARG A 53 4.12 -7.23 12.60
N ASP A 54 2.90 -7.72 12.44
CA ASP A 54 2.52 -8.54 11.28
C ASP A 54 2.48 -7.71 10.01
N LYS A 55 2.07 -6.43 10.09
CA LYS A 55 2.21 -5.51 8.95
C LYS A 55 3.67 -5.36 8.51
N ILE A 56 4.60 -5.21 9.46
CA ILE A 56 6.02 -5.08 9.11
C ILE A 56 6.59 -6.38 8.53
N LEU A 57 6.16 -7.55 9.03
CA LEU A 57 6.56 -8.83 8.45
C LEU A 57 6.01 -9.01 7.03
N LEU A 58 4.76 -8.60 6.78
CA LEU A 58 4.20 -8.59 5.43
C LEU A 58 5.05 -7.75 4.48
N LEU A 59 5.50 -6.56 4.91
CA LEU A 59 6.38 -5.71 4.08
C LEU A 59 7.75 -6.33 3.81
N ILE A 60 8.20 -7.32 4.58
CA ILE A 60 9.48 -8.00 4.36
C ILE A 60 9.29 -9.13 3.34
N ASP A 61 8.32 -10.02 3.55
CA ASP A 61 8.28 -11.30 2.83
C ASP A 61 6.95 -11.62 2.13
N GLY A 62 5.91 -10.80 2.29
CA GLY A 62 4.56 -11.13 1.80
C GLY A 62 3.87 -10.04 0.98
N LEU A 63 4.54 -8.92 0.71
CA LEU A 63 3.89 -7.75 0.11
C LEU A 63 3.41 -8.02 -1.31
N GLU A 64 4.27 -8.58 -2.16
CA GLU A 64 4.00 -8.85 -3.56
C GLU A 64 2.81 -9.82 -3.72
N GLU A 65 2.80 -10.92 -2.96
CA GLU A 65 1.72 -11.91 -2.96
C GLU A 65 0.42 -11.32 -2.42
N ALA A 66 0.46 -10.71 -1.22
CA ALA A 66 -0.72 -10.14 -0.60
C ALA A 66 -1.36 -9.05 -1.45
N LEU A 67 -0.55 -8.21 -2.10
CA LEU A 67 -1.03 -7.18 -3.01
C LEU A 67 -1.53 -7.76 -4.34
N GLY A 68 -0.95 -8.85 -4.82
CA GLY A 68 -1.42 -9.57 -6.01
C GLY A 68 -2.76 -10.26 -5.79
N SER A 69 -3.03 -10.76 -4.58
CA SER A 69 -4.26 -11.50 -4.26
C SER A 69 -5.34 -10.68 -3.55
N ALA A 70 -5.05 -9.44 -3.14
CA ALA A 70 -6.01 -8.59 -2.42
C ALA A 70 -7.25 -8.30 -3.27
N ALA A 71 -8.44 -8.30 -2.68
CA ALA A 71 -9.70 -8.07 -3.39
C ALA A 71 -9.91 -6.57 -3.67
N TYR A 72 -10.22 -6.19 -4.91
CA TYR A 72 -10.53 -4.79 -5.21
C TYR A 72 -11.85 -4.37 -4.56
N VAL A 73 -11.84 -3.21 -3.90
CA VAL A 73 -12.98 -2.68 -3.14
C VAL A 73 -13.65 -1.51 -3.84
N GLY A 74 -12.86 -0.57 -4.37
CA GLY A 74 -13.39 0.62 -5.00
C GLY A 74 -12.39 1.78 -5.11
N PHE A 75 -12.89 2.93 -5.54
CA PHE A 75 -12.13 4.14 -5.76
C PHE A 75 -12.75 5.32 -5.03
N THR A 76 -11.93 6.29 -4.63
CA THR A 76 -12.40 7.61 -4.20
C THR A 76 -11.50 8.72 -4.72
N SER A 77 -12.09 9.79 -5.24
CA SER A 77 -11.40 11.06 -5.50
C SER A 77 -11.27 11.95 -4.26
N GLN A 78 -11.97 11.62 -3.17
CA GLN A 78 -11.93 12.42 -1.95
C GLN A 78 -10.59 12.29 -1.22
N GLN A 79 -9.99 13.43 -0.89
CA GLN A 79 -8.69 13.50 -0.21
C GLN A 79 -8.83 14.29 1.08
N ASN A 80 -8.36 13.74 2.20
CA ASN A 80 -8.31 14.47 3.48
C ASN A 80 -7.42 15.71 3.39
N HIS A 81 -6.32 15.59 2.65
CA HIS A 81 -5.38 16.68 2.36
C HIS A 81 -5.14 16.72 0.86
N PRO A 82 -5.88 17.58 0.11
CA PRO A 82 -5.81 17.62 -1.33
C PRO A 82 -4.40 17.89 -1.84
N ARG A 83 -3.93 17.04 -2.75
CA ARG A 83 -2.64 17.20 -3.44
C ARG A 83 -2.88 17.37 -4.94
N PRO A 84 -2.37 18.43 -5.59
CA PRO A 84 -2.65 18.70 -7.01
C PRO A 84 -2.25 17.58 -7.98
N HIS A 85 -1.28 16.73 -7.59
CA HIS A 85 -0.79 15.64 -8.42
C HIS A 85 -1.50 14.29 -8.17
N VAL A 86 -2.40 14.23 -7.18
CA VAL A 86 -3.16 13.02 -6.81
C VAL A 86 -4.58 13.17 -7.31
N VAL A 87 -5.05 12.17 -8.05
CA VAL A 87 -6.44 12.08 -8.52
C VAL A 87 -7.32 11.49 -7.43
N GLY A 88 -6.84 10.41 -6.79
CA GLY A 88 -7.59 9.70 -5.78
C GLY A 88 -6.87 8.44 -5.31
N TYR A 89 -7.63 7.56 -4.67
CA TYR A 89 -7.12 6.30 -4.13
C TYR A 89 -8.03 5.13 -4.52
N HIS A 90 -7.40 4.05 -4.97
CA HIS A 90 -8.00 2.74 -5.10
C HIS A 90 -7.74 1.93 -3.84
N PHE A 91 -8.69 1.09 -3.46
CA PHE A 91 -8.62 0.27 -2.25
C PHE A 91 -8.65 -1.21 -2.59
N PHE A 92 -7.73 -1.97 -1.99
CA PHE A 92 -7.71 -3.43 -2.09
C PHE A 92 -7.72 -4.05 -0.69
N GLU A 93 -8.72 -4.88 -0.39
CA GLU A 93 -8.89 -5.57 0.88
C GLU A 93 -7.97 -6.80 0.97
N THR A 94 -7.37 -6.98 2.14
CA THR A 94 -6.53 -8.12 2.48
C THR A 94 -6.67 -8.47 3.96
N GLN A 95 -5.91 -9.47 4.42
CA GLN A 95 -5.82 -9.87 5.82
C GLN A 95 -4.38 -9.78 6.33
N ILE A 96 -4.17 -9.13 7.47
CA ILE A 96 -2.87 -9.01 8.14
C ILE A 96 -3.04 -9.40 9.61
N GLY A 97 -2.36 -10.47 10.03
CA GLY A 97 -2.48 -10.96 11.41
C GLY A 97 -3.91 -11.34 11.81
N GLY A 98 -4.69 -11.88 10.86
CA GLY A 98 -6.09 -12.28 11.07
C GLY A 98 -7.10 -11.13 11.13
N LYS A 99 -6.70 -9.92 10.73
CA LYS A 99 -7.58 -8.75 10.64
C LYS A 99 -7.63 -8.16 9.25
N THR A 100 -8.80 -7.62 8.90
CA THR A 100 -9.00 -6.89 7.66
C THR A 100 -8.07 -5.68 7.59
N ALA A 101 -7.45 -5.51 6.43
CA ALA A 101 -6.60 -4.38 6.10
C ALA A 101 -6.85 -3.96 4.66
N TYR A 102 -6.47 -2.73 4.32
CA TYR A 102 -6.64 -2.19 2.98
C TYR A 102 -5.32 -1.63 2.48
N PHE A 103 -4.90 -2.07 1.29
CA PHE A 103 -3.88 -1.37 0.53
C PHE A 103 -4.51 -0.16 -0.14
N ASN A 104 -3.94 1.01 0.11
CA ASN A 104 -4.38 2.27 -0.48
C ASN A 104 -3.43 2.61 -1.63
N ILE A 105 -3.96 2.59 -2.85
CA ILE A 105 -3.20 2.77 -4.08
C ILE A 105 -3.49 4.16 -4.63
N GLN A 106 -2.51 5.05 -4.58
CA GLN A 106 -2.63 6.41 -5.06
C GLN A 106 -2.60 6.43 -6.59
N LEU A 107 -3.63 7.01 -7.21
CA LEU A 107 -3.65 7.36 -8.62
C LEU A 107 -3.14 8.80 -8.79
N THR A 108 -2.16 8.98 -9.66
CA THR A 108 -1.63 10.31 -10.01
C THR A 108 -2.24 10.85 -11.30
N VAL A 109 -2.13 12.16 -11.52
CA VAL A 109 -2.57 12.83 -12.76
C VAL A 109 -1.83 12.34 -14.01
N GLN A 110 -0.71 11.63 -13.85
CA GLN A 110 0.04 10.98 -14.93
C GLN A 110 -0.44 9.54 -15.20
N ASN A 111 -1.59 9.14 -14.65
CA ASN A 111 -2.14 7.80 -14.73
C ASN A 111 -1.19 6.70 -14.22
N ARG A 112 -0.49 6.99 -13.11
CA ARG A 112 0.40 6.04 -12.42
C ARG A 112 -0.18 5.64 -11.08
N TYR A 113 -0.05 4.37 -10.74
CA TYR A 113 -0.54 3.77 -9.50
C TYR A 113 0.64 3.51 -8.56
N PHE A 114 0.53 3.98 -7.32
CA PHE A 114 1.56 3.73 -6.31
C PHE A 114 0.94 3.15 -5.05
N LEU A 115 1.57 2.13 -4.47
CA LEU A 115 1.26 1.76 -3.10
C LEU A 115 1.59 2.94 -2.18
N TYR A 116 0.56 3.49 -1.54
CA TYR A 116 0.68 4.67 -0.70
C TYR A 116 0.65 4.33 0.79
N SER A 117 -0.31 3.52 1.24
CA SER A 117 -0.45 3.22 2.67
C SER A 117 -1.23 1.92 2.93
N ILE A 118 -1.28 1.47 4.20
CA ILE A 118 -1.98 0.26 4.62
C ILE A 118 -2.82 0.58 5.87
N THR A 119 -4.15 0.60 5.72
CA THR A 119 -5.09 1.00 6.78
C THR A 119 -5.91 -0.17 7.31
N GLU A 120 -6.44 -0.03 8.53
CA GLU A 120 -7.42 -0.95 9.13
C GLU A 120 -8.86 -0.68 8.66
N SER A 121 -9.12 0.52 8.11
CA SER A 121 -10.43 0.94 7.64
C SER A 121 -10.31 1.92 6.47
N ILE A 122 -11.41 2.04 5.72
CA ILE A 122 -11.63 3.05 4.69
C ILE A 122 -12.95 3.77 4.96
N ARG A 123 -13.19 4.90 4.30
CA ARG A 123 -14.48 5.60 4.34
C ARG A 123 -15.37 5.07 3.22
N TRP A 124 -16.25 4.14 3.55
CA TRP A 124 -17.11 3.47 2.59
C TRP A 124 -18.07 4.44 1.91
N GLU A 125 -18.52 5.45 2.64
CA GLU A 125 -19.41 6.50 2.16
C GLU A 125 -18.77 7.42 1.11
N THR A 126 -17.45 7.35 0.91
CA THR A 126 -16.72 8.16 -0.07
C THR A 126 -16.37 7.39 -1.35
N LEU A 127 -16.73 6.11 -1.45
CA LEU A 127 -16.47 5.31 -2.65
C LEU A 127 -17.40 5.72 -3.80
N GLU A 128 -16.86 5.67 -5.02
CA GLU A 128 -17.52 6.00 -6.30
C GLU A 128 -17.98 4.77 -7.08
#